data_AF-A0A816GUY4-F1
#
_entry.id   AF-A0A816GUY4-F1
#
_cell.length_a   1.000
_cell.length_b   1.000
_cell.length_c   1.000
_cell.angle_alpha   90.00
_cell.angle_beta   90.00
_cell.angle_gamma   90.00
#
_symmetry.space_group_name_H-M   'P 1'
#
loop_
_entity.id
_entity.type
_entity.pdbx_description
1 polymer ?
#
loop_
_entity_poly.entity_id
_entity_poly.type
_entity_poly.pdbx_seq_one_letter_code
_entity_poly.pdbx_strand_id
1 'polypeptide(L)'
;MATNNNNDIAQYEQYDDFDISEEMYTQLKSHHNSQTSSNLKPREEQILSQKMSQLLTKKITNKKLSFINDIQNRINKIPHWLTKENKSFQQIIDQALKTIPIKASTNQRNDLRLIAILIYKIKVIPMYDRLWTTYFKSSTRQLIQESNRKYIYQINFKFWPKDVKTILQSTVLNGTNEDQLYRNIVHDHIHYLNDQLKQNQIEWNKKTNSFNSYTLKIEQLFEKYIDQNLSSLSLEIEHKIELAYYDYHIEALKLEYDRHNPNEYQKKIFKELCRSKYEQETTEQEFHFLKQQMTYYNSPSQSFENSNIAQSTVIDSIKNSEIRRQLFNQYKDIAIQSKALLFNFYLKTVEEQKNEYKKNYDMEVKKMWSDRHSLNNNEQISMIMIDLINERCNKISERIQCIYKYKVRCFQSKSN
;
A
#
# COMPACT_ATOMS: atom_id res chain seq x y z
N MET A 1 6.58 -64.78 9.06
CA MET A 1 6.57 -64.67 7.59
C MET A 1 5.90 -63.36 7.24
N ALA A 2 6.67 -62.48 6.62
CA ALA A 2 6.32 -61.09 6.35
C ALA A 2 5.60 -60.95 5.00
N THR A 3 4.55 -60.15 4.99
CA THR A 3 4.02 -59.40 3.83
C THR A 3 3.32 -58.17 4.42
N ASN A 4 3.97 -57.01 4.36
CA ASN A 4 3.75 -55.94 3.36
C ASN A 4 2.40 -55.23 3.50
N ASN A 5 2.42 -54.11 4.25
CA ASN A 5 1.53 -52.97 4.06
C ASN A 5 2.38 -51.70 4.20
N ASN A 6 2.99 -51.30 3.08
CA ASN A 6 3.56 -49.98 2.86
C ASN A 6 2.81 -49.39 1.68
N ASN A 7 1.82 -48.55 1.99
CA ASN A 7 1.28 -47.46 1.17
C ASN A 7 0.16 -46.84 2.00
N ASP A 8 0.40 -45.62 2.47
CA ASP A 8 -0.58 -44.58 2.92
C ASP A 8 0.01 -43.67 4.02
N ILE A 9 1.28 -43.27 3.86
CA ILE A 9 1.90 -42.20 4.63
C ILE A 9 2.61 -41.27 3.64
N ALA A 10 1.84 -40.40 2.98
CA ALA A 10 2.35 -39.26 2.22
C ALA A 10 1.21 -38.31 1.79
N GLN A 11 0.47 -37.69 2.72
CA GLN A 11 -0.46 -36.58 2.39
C GLN A 11 -0.61 -35.48 3.47
N TYR A 12 0.29 -35.35 4.45
CA TYR A 12 0.14 -34.34 5.53
C TYR A 12 1.34 -33.40 5.73
N GLU A 13 2.09 -33.07 4.66
CA GLU A 13 3.21 -32.10 4.74
C GLU A 13 3.13 -31.02 3.65
N GLN A 14 1.97 -30.40 3.44
CA GLN A 14 1.82 -29.32 2.44
C GLN A 14 1.03 -28.09 2.90
N TYR A 15 0.96 -27.82 4.22
CA TYR A 15 0.21 -26.68 4.77
C TYR A 15 0.99 -25.80 5.78
N ASP A 16 2.32 -25.84 5.75
CA ASP A 16 3.16 -25.05 6.67
C ASP A 16 3.51 -23.62 6.18
N ASP A 17 3.10 -23.24 4.96
CA ASP A 17 3.29 -21.88 4.41
C ASP A 17 1.97 -21.18 4.07
N PHE A 18 0.97 -21.24 4.97
CA PHE A 18 -0.17 -20.32 4.91
C PHE A 18 0.25 -18.92 5.40
N ASP A 19 1.10 -18.26 4.61
CA ASP A 19 1.31 -16.81 4.67
C ASP A 19 0.02 -16.17 4.10
N ILE A 20 -0.82 -15.62 4.99
CA ILE A 20 -2.15 -15.01 4.73
C ILE A 20 -2.09 -13.84 3.69
N SER A 21 -0.95 -13.63 3.04
CA SER A 21 -0.71 -12.56 2.09
C SER A 21 -0.49 -12.98 0.63
N GLU A 22 -0.12 -14.22 0.34
CA GLU A 22 0.26 -14.60 -1.03
C GLU A 22 -0.93 -14.99 -1.92
N GLU A 23 -1.96 -15.67 -1.40
CA GLU A 23 -3.14 -16.00 -2.20
C GLU A 23 -4.10 -14.81 -2.41
N MET A 24 -4.16 -13.85 -1.47
CA MET A 24 -5.11 -12.73 -1.56
C MET A 24 -4.76 -11.69 -2.64
N TYR A 25 -3.51 -11.64 -3.11
CA TYR A 25 -3.10 -10.76 -4.22
C TYR A 25 -3.23 -11.41 -5.61
N THR A 26 -3.29 -12.74 -5.66
CA THR A 26 -3.08 -13.51 -6.90
C THR A 26 -4.39 -13.90 -7.61
N GLN A 27 -5.52 -13.92 -6.89
CA GLN A 27 -6.85 -14.18 -7.47
C GLN A 27 -7.38 -13.08 -8.42
N LEU A 28 -6.66 -11.95 -8.56
CA LEU A 28 -7.02 -10.86 -9.47
C LEU A 28 -6.27 -10.88 -10.83
N LYS A 29 -5.41 -11.88 -11.12
CA LYS A 29 -4.52 -11.80 -12.30
C LYS A 29 -4.33 -13.03 -13.19
N SER A 30 -4.94 -14.19 -12.90
CA SER A 30 -4.70 -15.41 -13.68
C SER A 30 -5.92 -15.88 -14.48
N HIS A 31 -6.20 -15.21 -15.60
CA HIS A 31 -6.83 -15.83 -16.77
C HIS A 31 -5.93 -15.57 -17.99
N HIS A 32 -5.62 -16.65 -18.73
CA HIS A 32 -4.84 -16.73 -19.98
C HIS A 32 -3.29 -16.74 -19.85
N ASN A 33 -2.64 -17.91 -19.87
CA ASN A 33 -2.41 -18.77 -21.04
C ASN A 33 -1.29 -19.78 -20.75
N SER A 34 -1.45 -20.98 -21.31
CA SER A 34 -0.59 -22.15 -21.14
C SER A 34 0.20 -22.47 -22.41
N GLN A 35 1.42 -23.01 -22.21
CA GLN A 35 2.10 -24.04 -23.05
C GLN A 35 2.62 -23.61 -24.45
N THR A 36 3.74 -24.09 -25.02
CA THR A 36 4.61 -25.25 -24.75
C THR A 36 5.94 -25.15 -25.54
N SER A 37 7.02 -25.64 -24.93
CA SER A 37 8.18 -26.45 -25.41
C SER A 37 8.62 -26.50 -26.90
N SER A 38 9.94 -26.39 -27.19
CA SER A 38 10.85 -27.57 -27.36
C SER A 38 12.21 -27.29 -28.06
N ASN A 39 13.28 -27.83 -27.45
CA ASN A 39 14.56 -28.44 -27.93
C ASN A 39 15.35 -27.96 -29.17
N LEU A 40 16.68 -27.71 -28.99
CA LEU A 40 17.81 -28.34 -29.75
C LEU A 40 19.25 -27.85 -29.34
N LYS A 41 20.04 -28.79 -28.77
CA LYS A 41 21.50 -29.13 -28.93
C LYS A 41 22.67 -28.15 -28.61
N PRO A 42 23.84 -28.66 -28.13
CA PRO A 42 24.54 -28.15 -26.94
C PRO A 42 25.94 -27.55 -27.19
N ARG A 43 26.25 -27.07 -28.40
CA ARG A 43 27.60 -26.52 -28.71
C ARG A 43 27.60 -25.05 -29.12
N GLU A 44 26.51 -24.57 -29.71
CA GLU A 44 26.24 -23.13 -29.81
C GLU A 44 25.76 -22.56 -28.47
N GLU A 45 25.09 -23.38 -27.64
CA GLU A 45 24.67 -23.01 -26.28
C GLU A 45 25.81 -22.60 -25.37
N GLN A 46 27.06 -23.03 -25.53
CA GLN A 46 28.15 -22.56 -24.65
C GLN A 46 28.63 -21.15 -25.00
N ILE A 47 28.69 -20.81 -26.30
CA ILE A 47 29.08 -19.48 -26.78
C ILE A 47 27.90 -18.50 -26.65
N LEU A 48 26.67 -18.97 -26.91
CA LEU A 48 25.43 -18.24 -26.67
C LEU A 48 25.14 -18.12 -25.17
N SER A 49 25.47 -19.10 -24.32
CA SER A 49 25.35 -19.02 -22.85
C SER A 49 26.42 -18.13 -22.26
N GLN A 50 27.63 -18.05 -22.80
CA GLN A 50 28.60 -17.03 -22.36
C GLN A 50 28.18 -15.62 -22.79
N LYS A 51 27.72 -15.42 -24.04
CA LYS A 51 27.18 -14.13 -24.49
C LYS A 51 25.84 -13.78 -23.82
N MET A 52 24.97 -14.75 -23.54
CA MET A 52 23.74 -14.58 -22.76
C MET A 52 24.07 -14.39 -21.30
N SER A 53 25.07 -15.04 -20.72
CA SER A 53 25.47 -14.82 -19.33
C SER A 53 26.07 -13.43 -19.17
N GLN A 54 26.78 -12.90 -20.18
CA GLN A 54 27.28 -11.52 -20.24
C GLN A 54 26.17 -10.49 -20.53
N LEU A 55 25.22 -10.80 -21.42
CA LEU A 55 24.02 -9.98 -21.69
C LEU A 55 23.02 -10.03 -20.54
N LEU A 56 22.95 -11.15 -19.83
CA LEU A 56 22.20 -11.35 -18.59
C LEU A 56 22.93 -10.62 -17.49
N THR A 57 24.26 -10.71 -17.31
CA THR A 57 24.94 -9.88 -16.28
C THR A 57 24.76 -8.39 -16.57
N LYS A 58 24.85 -7.92 -17.82
CA LYS A 58 24.53 -6.52 -18.21
C LYS A 58 23.04 -6.18 -18.05
N LYS A 59 22.11 -7.09 -18.36
CA LYS A 59 20.66 -6.90 -18.09
C LYS A 59 20.33 -7.01 -16.60
N ILE A 60 21.12 -7.73 -15.81
CA ILE A 60 20.96 -7.99 -14.38
C ILE A 60 21.56 -6.83 -13.57
N THR A 61 22.66 -6.21 -14.00
CA THR A 61 23.07 -4.89 -13.47
C THR A 61 22.07 -3.81 -13.87
N ASN A 62 21.49 -3.85 -15.07
CA ASN A 62 20.42 -2.93 -15.46
C ASN A 62 19.08 -3.19 -14.74
N LYS A 63 18.76 -4.43 -14.31
CA LYS A 63 17.57 -4.76 -13.50
C LYS A 63 17.78 -4.50 -12.00
N LYS A 64 18.97 -4.76 -11.45
CA LYS A 64 19.37 -4.37 -10.07
C LYS A 64 19.21 -2.88 -9.83
N LEU A 65 19.35 -2.06 -10.88
CA LEU A 65 19.19 -0.60 -10.83
C LEU A 65 17.74 -0.13 -11.03
N SER A 66 16.80 -0.94 -11.54
CA SER A 66 15.52 -0.41 -12.07
C SER A 66 14.62 0.27 -11.05
N PHE A 67 14.55 -0.19 -9.79
CA PHE A 67 13.60 0.37 -8.81
C PHE A 67 14.20 1.43 -7.87
N ILE A 68 15.47 1.31 -7.48
CA ILE A 68 16.21 2.46 -6.93
C ILE A 68 16.15 3.58 -7.98
N ASN A 69 16.36 3.26 -9.26
CA ASN A 69 16.10 4.20 -10.34
C ASN A 69 14.64 4.66 -10.36
N ASP A 70 13.61 3.86 -10.09
CA ASP A 70 12.22 4.34 -10.09
C ASP A 70 11.91 5.35 -8.99
N ILE A 71 12.43 5.18 -7.77
CA ILE A 71 12.27 6.17 -6.69
C ILE A 71 13.18 7.36 -6.92
N GLN A 72 14.43 7.14 -7.33
CA GLN A 72 15.32 8.22 -7.79
C GLN A 72 14.66 8.99 -8.93
N ASN A 73 14.00 8.30 -9.87
CA ASN A 73 13.24 8.89 -10.97
C ASN A 73 12.02 9.63 -10.43
N ARG A 74 11.31 9.14 -9.41
CA ARG A 74 10.20 9.87 -8.77
C ARG A 74 10.66 11.13 -8.05
N ILE A 75 11.83 11.11 -7.40
CA ILE A 75 12.43 12.26 -6.72
C ILE A 75 13.01 13.26 -7.73
N ASN A 76 13.63 12.75 -8.79
CA ASN A 76 14.27 13.56 -9.83
C ASN A 76 13.26 14.11 -10.84
N LYS A 77 12.13 13.41 -11.06
CA LYS A 77 11.07 13.86 -11.96
C LYS A 77 10.29 14.98 -11.31
N ILE A 78 10.26 16.12 -11.99
CA ILE A 78 9.40 17.24 -11.63
C ILE A 78 7.96 16.82 -11.90
N PRO A 79 7.06 16.87 -10.89
CA PRO A 79 5.67 16.51 -11.09
C PRO A 79 5.00 17.50 -12.05
N HIS A 80 4.02 17.05 -12.83
CA HIS A 80 3.36 17.87 -13.86
C HIS A 80 2.80 19.19 -13.30
N TRP A 81 2.30 19.19 -12.06
CA TRP A 81 1.77 20.37 -11.40
C TRP A 81 2.84 21.40 -10.97
N LEU A 82 4.14 21.12 -11.15
CA LEU A 82 5.26 22.06 -11.03
C LEU A 82 5.94 22.39 -12.37
N THR A 83 5.36 21.96 -13.50
CA THR A 83 5.97 22.25 -14.81
C THR A 83 5.47 23.58 -15.38
N LYS A 84 6.22 24.14 -16.32
CA LYS A 84 5.90 25.44 -16.95
C LYS A 84 4.59 25.42 -17.74
N GLU A 85 4.13 24.24 -18.15
CA GLU A 85 2.87 24.04 -18.87
C GLU A 85 1.64 24.11 -17.95
N ASN A 86 1.82 23.90 -16.64
CA ASN A 86 0.69 23.88 -15.70
C ASN A 86 0.20 25.30 -15.39
N LYS A 87 -1.06 25.58 -15.74
CA LYS A 87 -1.69 26.90 -15.57
C LYS A 87 -1.79 27.34 -14.10
N SER A 88 -2.13 26.43 -13.19
CA SER A 88 -2.24 26.72 -11.76
C SER A 88 -0.88 27.16 -11.20
N PHE A 89 0.18 26.42 -11.54
CA PHE A 89 1.53 26.81 -11.13
C PHE A 89 1.97 28.12 -11.76
N GLN A 90 1.62 28.41 -13.02
CA GLN A 90 1.90 29.72 -13.63
C GLN A 90 1.24 30.85 -12.85
N GLN A 91 0.00 30.68 -12.39
CA GLN A 91 -0.68 31.67 -11.57
C GLN A 91 0.04 31.90 -10.23
N ILE A 92 0.53 30.83 -9.60
CA ILE A 92 1.32 30.92 -8.36
C ILE A 92 2.62 31.70 -8.59
N ILE A 93 3.31 31.44 -9.70
CA ILE A 93 4.51 32.20 -10.08
C ILE A 93 4.18 33.66 -10.34
N ASP A 94 3.08 33.96 -11.03
CA ASP A 94 2.65 35.34 -11.30
C ASP A 94 2.22 36.08 -10.02
N GLN A 95 1.62 35.37 -9.06
CA GLN A 95 1.34 35.89 -7.72
C GLN A 95 2.62 36.21 -6.95
N ALA A 96 3.63 35.33 -7.00
CA ALA A 96 4.94 35.61 -6.41
C ALA A 96 5.59 36.84 -7.05
N LEU A 97 5.55 36.96 -8.38
CA LEU A 97 6.08 38.12 -9.10
C LEU A 97 5.39 39.43 -8.74
N LYS A 98 4.07 39.41 -8.48
CA LYS A 98 3.33 40.61 -8.00
C LYS A 98 3.80 41.11 -6.63
N THR A 99 4.44 40.25 -5.83
CA THR A 99 5.02 40.67 -4.54
C THR A 99 6.38 41.34 -4.69
N ILE A 100 6.98 41.31 -5.88
CA ILE A 100 8.27 41.91 -6.18
C ILE A 100 8.05 43.34 -6.72
N PRO A 101 8.70 44.36 -6.15
CA PRO A 101 8.46 45.77 -6.50
C PRO A 101 8.97 46.20 -7.88
N ILE A 102 9.75 45.36 -8.59
CA ILE A 102 10.37 45.70 -9.88
C ILE A 102 9.74 44.87 -11.00
N LYS A 103 9.61 45.44 -12.22
CA LYS A 103 9.09 44.74 -13.41
C LYS A 103 9.81 43.41 -13.62
N ALA A 104 9.02 42.33 -13.59
CA ALA A 104 9.52 40.96 -13.65
C ALA A 104 10.23 40.65 -14.98
N SER A 105 11.46 40.15 -14.94
CA SER A 105 12.14 39.62 -16.12
C SER A 105 11.83 38.12 -16.31
N THR A 106 11.99 37.62 -17.53
CA THR A 106 11.84 36.17 -17.83
C THR A 106 12.81 35.31 -17.00
N ASN A 107 13.98 35.83 -16.66
CA ASN A 107 14.96 35.16 -15.79
C ASN A 107 14.43 34.97 -14.38
N GLN A 108 13.78 36.00 -13.80
CA GLN A 108 13.20 35.90 -12.47
C GLN A 108 12.09 34.86 -12.38
N ARG A 109 11.31 34.68 -13.47
CA ARG A 109 10.27 33.65 -13.54
C ARG A 109 10.87 32.24 -13.48
N ASN A 110 12.00 32.01 -14.14
CA ASN A 110 12.70 30.73 -14.11
C ASN A 110 13.36 30.46 -12.76
N ASP A 111 13.94 31.47 -12.12
CA ASP A 111 14.52 31.34 -10.77
C ASP A 111 13.44 30.98 -9.74
N LEU A 112 12.28 31.63 -9.78
CA LEU A 112 11.15 31.31 -8.91
C LEU A 112 10.65 29.86 -9.09
N ARG A 113 10.58 29.37 -10.34
CA ARG A 113 10.22 27.97 -10.61
C ARG A 113 11.23 27.00 -10.02
N LEU A 114 12.52 27.30 -10.19
CA LEU A 114 13.59 26.47 -9.65
C LEU A 114 13.53 26.45 -8.12
N ILE A 115 13.30 27.59 -7.46
CA ILE A 115 13.12 27.67 -6.01
C ILE A 115 11.94 26.80 -5.56
N ALA A 116 10.79 26.88 -6.25
CA ALA A 116 9.63 26.04 -5.92
C ALA A 116 9.93 24.52 -6.08
N ILE A 117 10.66 24.13 -7.13
CA ILE A 117 11.10 22.74 -7.34
C ILE A 117 12.01 22.28 -6.20
N LEU A 118 12.92 23.15 -5.74
CA LEU A 118 13.82 22.84 -4.63
C LEU A 118 13.06 22.68 -3.31
N ILE A 119 12.09 23.57 -3.01
CA ILE A 119 11.21 23.43 -1.84
C ILE A 119 10.45 22.09 -1.90
N TYR A 120 9.93 21.72 -3.06
CA TYR A 120 9.26 20.42 -3.25
C TYR A 120 10.18 19.25 -2.93
N LYS A 121 11.40 19.24 -3.48
CA LYS A 121 12.38 18.16 -3.23
C LYS A 121 12.76 18.09 -1.75
N ILE A 122 13.00 19.24 -1.11
CA ILE A 122 13.31 19.35 0.32
C ILE A 122 12.17 18.79 1.19
N LYS A 123 10.91 18.94 0.76
CA LYS A 123 9.74 18.37 1.47
C LYS A 123 9.53 16.88 1.21
N VAL A 124 9.75 16.41 -0.01
CA VAL A 124 9.48 15.01 -0.40
C VAL A 124 10.56 14.03 0.06
N ILE A 125 11.84 14.41 -0.02
CA ILE A 125 12.95 13.52 0.35
C ILE A 125 12.84 13.02 1.80
N PRO A 126 12.56 13.86 2.82
CA PRO A 126 12.35 13.40 4.19
C PRO A 126 11.21 12.40 4.37
N MET A 127 10.15 12.48 3.55
CA MET A 127 9.06 11.51 3.61
C MET A 127 9.55 10.12 3.20
N TYR A 128 10.30 10.02 2.11
CA TYR A 128 10.92 8.76 1.68
C TYR A 128 11.99 8.30 2.65
N ASP A 129 12.82 9.20 3.18
CA ASP A 129 13.84 8.86 4.18
C ASP A 129 13.21 8.21 5.42
N ARG A 130 12.09 8.75 5.90
CA ARG A 130 11.32 8.16 7.01
C ARG A 130 10.83 6.76 6.69
N LEU A 131 10.32 6.53 5.48
CA LEU A 131 9.85 5.21 5.04
C LEU A 131 10.99 4.19 5.02
N TRP A 132 12.10 4.52 4.36
CA TRP A 132 13.24 3.62 4.22
C TRP A 132 13.97 3.39 5.53
N THR A 133 14.06 4.41 6.38
CA THR A 133 14.56 4.27 7.75
C THR A 133 13.68 3.33 8.57
N THR A 134 12.35 3.39 8.42
CA THR A 134 11.43 2.43 9.06
C THR A 134 11.73 1.00 8.61
N TYR A 135 11.92 0.79 7.31
CA TYR A 135 12.28 -0.52 6.75
C TYR A 135 13.65 -1.00 7.26
N PHE A 136 14.63 -0.10 7.37
CA PHE A 136 15.93 -0.41 7.94
C PHE A 136 15.83 -0.81 9.42
N LYS A 137 15.12 -0.02 10.25
CA LYS A 137 14.89 -0.31 11.68
C LYS A 137 14.19 -1.65 11.90
N SER A 138 13.25 -2.01 11.03
CA SER A 138 12.60 -3.32 11.01
C SER A 138 13.61 -4.46 10.82
N SER A 139 14.58 -4.27 9.94
CA SER A 139 15.63 -5.26 9.72
C SER A 139 16.65 -5.31 10.86
N THR A 140 16.91 -4.20 11.56
CA THR A 140 17.95 -4.11 12.60
C THR A 140 17.43 -4.37 14.01
N ARG A 141 16.18 -4.86 14.17
CA ARG A 141 15.56 -5.10 15.49
C ARG A 141 15.34 -3.81 16.28
N GLN A 142 15.22 -2.67 15.59
CA GLN A 142 15.12 -1.35 16.22
C GLN A 142 13.73 -0.71 16.04
N LEU A 143 12.83 -1.35 15.28
CA LEU A 143 11.52 -0.77 14.94
C LEU A 143 10.68 -0.41 16.18
N ILE A 144 10.70 -1.25 17.21
CA ILE A 144 9.91 -1.07 18.43
C ILE A 144 10.72 -0.55 19.63
N GLN A 145 12.05 -0.47 19.53
CA GLN A 145 12.93 -0.05 20.63
C GLN A 145 12.73 1.42 21.04
N GLU A 146 12.21 2.25 20.13
CA GLU A 146 11.98 3.69 20.37
C GLU A 146 10.63 3.98 21.04
N SER A 147 9.79 2.97 21.24
CA SER A 147 8.48 3.15 21.88
C SER A 147 8.56 2.83 23.37
N ASN A 148 8.24 3.79 24.24
CA ASN A 148 8.07 3.58 25.68
C ASN A 148 6.87 2.67 26.04
N ARG A 149 6.38 1.88 25.09
CA ARG A 149 5.22 1.01 25.24
C ARG A 149 5.68 -0.34 25.76
N LYS A 150 5.04 -0.82 26.82
CA LYS A 150 5.20 -2.21 27.27
C LYS A 150 4.38 -3.10 26.33
N TYR A 151 5.06 -3.95 25.57
CA TYR A 151 4.43 -4.98 24.76
C TYR A 151 4.28 -6.26 25.56
N ILE A 152 3.24 -7.05 25.25
CA ILE A 152 3.02 -8.35 25.91
C ILE A 152 4.00 -9.43 25.43
N TYR A 153 4.69 -9.21 24.31
CA TYR A 153 5.73 -10.07 23.79
C TYR A 153 7.11 -9.46 24.07
N GLN A 154 8.11 -10.31 24.27
CA GLN A 154 9.50 -9.88 24.48
C GLN A 154 10.37 -10.09 23.23
N ILE A 155 9.83 -10.73 22.19
CA ILE A 155 10.59 -10.99 20.98
C ILE A 155 10.99 -9.70 20.26
N ASN A 156 12.24 -9.69 19.82
CA ASN A 156 12.74 -8.70 18.89
C ASN A 156 13.48 -9.43 17.76
N PHE A 157 12.88 -9.40 16.57
CA PHE A 157 13.32 -10.18 15.42
C PHE A 157 13.55 -9.29 14.19
N LYS A 158 14.26 -9.83 13.21
CA LYS A 158 14.51 -9.15 11.94
C LYS A 158 13.29 -9.35 11.05
N PHE A 159 12.72 -8.27 10.54
CA PHE A 159 11.58 -8.31 9.65
C PHE A 159 11.85 -7.47 8.40
N TRP A 160 11.45 -7.98 7.24
CA TRP A 160 11.45 -7.24 5.98
C TRP A 160 10.01 -7.06 5.53
N PRO A 161 9.51 -5.81 5.42
CA PRO A 161 8.19 -5.54 4.87
C PRO A 161 8.02 -6.15 3.47
N LYS A 162 6.79 -6.54 3.14
CA LYS A 162 6.47 -7.20 1.87
C LYS A 162 6.86 -6.35 0.68
N ASP A 163 6.61 -5.04 0.74
CA ASP A 163 7.06 -4.09 -0.28
C ASP A 163 8.56 -4.28 -0.58
N VAL A 164 9.41 -4.34 0.45
CA VAL A 164 10.86 -4.55 0.29
C VAL A 164 11.15 -5.92 -0.32
N LYS A 165 10.51 -6.98 0.17
CA LYS A 165 10.67 -8.33 -0.40
C LYS A 165 10.26 -8.37 -1.87
N THR A 166 9.07 -7.89 -2.23
CA THR A 166 8.56 -7.85 -3.60
C THR A 166 9.45 -7.01 -4.52
N ILE A 167 9.94 -5.87 -4.04
CA ILE A 167 10.87 -5.02 -4.79
C ILE A 167 12.17 -5.79 -5.08
N LEU A 168 12.70 -6.51 -4.09
CA LEU A 168 14.03 -7.11 -4.14
C LEU A 168 14.05 -8.58 -4.61
N GLN A 169 12.91 -9.27 -4.64
CA GLN A 169 12.73 -10.60 -5.25
C GLN A 169 13.15 -10.63 -6.72
N SER A 170 13.09 -9.48 -7.42
CA SER A 170 13.59 -9.33 -8.79
C SER A 170 15.13 -9.30 -8.92
N THR A 171 15.86 -9.25 -7.80
CA THR A 171 17.31 -9.03 -7.74
C THR A 171 18.11 -10.15 -7.08
N VAL A 172 17.44 -11.12 -6.44
CA VAL A 172 18.09 -12.25 -5.80
C VAL A 172 18.59 -13.22 -6.87
N LEU A 173 19.91 -13.30 -7.00
CA LEU A 173 20.59 -14.37 -7.73
C LEU A 173 20.93 -15.49 -6.76
N ASN A 174 20.75 -16.74 -7.20
CA ASN A 174 21.10 -17.95 -6.47
C ASN A 174 22.49 -17.82 -5.81
N GLY A 175 22.53 -17.86 -4.48
CA GLY A 175 23.77 -17.98 -3.69
C GLY A 175 24.20 -16.76 -2.85
N THR A 176 23.54 -15.60 -2.95
CA THR A 176 23.80 -14.46 -2.04
C THR A 176 22.90 -14.50 -0.79
N ASN A 177 23.45 -14.16 0.38
CA ASN A 177 22.69 -13.95 1.61
C ASN A 177 21.70 -12.79 1.42
N GLU A 178 20.42 -13.11 1.23
CA GLU A 178 19.33 -12.17 0.95
C GLU A 178 19.23 -11.04 1.98
N ASP A 179 19.41 -11.36 3.28
CA ASP A 179 19.32 -10.36 4.36
C ASP A 179 20.42 -9.30 4.21
N GLN A 180 21.65 -9.70 3.85
CA GLN A 180 22.75 -8.76 3.66
C GLN A 180 22.54 -7.90 2.42
N LEU A 181 22.02 -8.48 1.33
CA LEU A 181 21.69 -7.75 0.12
C LEU A 181 20.63 -6.67 0.38
N TYR A 182 19.55 -7.04 1.09
CA TYR A 182 18.46 -6.11 1.41
C TYR A 182 18.95 -4.96 2.31
N ARG A 183 19.79 -5.26 3.31
CA ARG A 183 20.41 -4.24 4.16
C ARG A 183 21.23 -3.24 3.37
N ASN A 184 22.14 -3.72 2.52
CA ASN A 184 23.01 -2.86 1.75
C ASN A 184 22.19 -1.93 0.84
N ILE A 185 21.20 -2.47 0.14
CA ILE A 185 20.32 -1.69 -0.75
C ILE A 185 19.56 -0.60 0.01
N VAL A 186 18.93 -0.95 1.12
CA VAL A 186 18.17 0.00 1.95
C VAL A 186 19.10 1.08 2.51
N HIS A 187 20.26 0.68 3.03
CA HIS A 187 21.27 1.60 3.57
C HIS A 187 21.79 2.57 2.51
N ASP A 188 22.18 2.08 1.34
CA ASP A 188 22.67 2.89 0.23
C ASP A 188 21.59 3.87 -0.26
N HIS A 189 20.33 3.45 -0.24
CA HIS A 189 19.21 4.33 -0.58
C HIS A 189 19.01 5.45 0.45
N ILE A 190 19.07 5.14 1.74
CA ILE A 190 19.01 6.15 2.82
C ILE A 190 20.17 7.14 2.67
N HIS A 191 21.39 6.66 2.39
CA HIS A 191 22.54 7.54 2.15
C HIS A 191 22.31 8.46 0.96
N TYR A 192 21.82 7.92 -0.16
CA TYR A 192 21.47 8.70 -1.35
C TYR A 192 20.44 9.79 -1.03
N LEU A 193 19.38 9.48 -0.29
CA LEU A 193 18.36 10.45 0.10
C LEU A 193 18.95 11.59 0.94
N ASN A 194 19.82 11.25 1.90
CA ASN A 194 20.50 12.24 2.73
C ASN A 194 21.43 13.15 1.92
N ASP A 195 22.17 12.61 0.97
CA ASP A 195 23.02 13.40 0.07
C ASP A 195 22.18 14.32 -0.81
N GLN A 196 21.08 13.81 -1.39
CA GLN A 196 20.16 14.61 -2.19
C GLN A 196 19.52 15.72 -1.37
N LEU A 197 19.11 15.45 -0.13
CA LEU A 197 18.52 16.47 0.74
C LEU A 197 19.52 17.61 0.98
N LYS A 198 20.75 17.27 1.36
CA LYS A 198 21.83 18.26 1.58
C LYS A 198 22.11 19.06 0.31
N GLN A 199 22.21 18.41 -0.85
CA GLN A 199 22.43 19.09 -2.13
C GLN A 199 21.31 20.07 -2.46
N ASN A 200 20.04 19.65 -2.34
CA ASN A 200 18.89 20.52 -2.60
C ASN A 200 18.81 21.68 -1.60
N GLN A 201 19.14 21.47 -0.32
CA GLN A 201 19.20 22.54 0.68
C GLN A 201 20.31 23.55 0.37
N ILE A 202 21.50 23.09 -0.04
CA ILE A 202 22.61 23.97 -0.45
C ILE A 202 22.22 24.77 -1.69
N GLU A 203 21.63 24.13 -2.70
CA GLU A 203 21.20 24.80 -3.93
C GLU A 203 20.08 25.80 -3.66
N TRP A 204 19.12 25.45 -2.81
CA TRP A 204 18.06 26.35 -2.37
C TRP A 204 18.63 27.58 -1.68
N ASN A 205 19.51 27.41 -0.68
CA ASN A 205 20.19 28.52 -0.01
C ASN A 205 20.96 29.42 -0.97
N LYS A 206 21.69 28.84 -1.94
CA LYS A 206 22.39 29.62 -2.97
C LYS A 206 21.41 30.42 -3.82
N LYS A 207 20.30 29.80 -4.24
CA LYS A 207 19.31 30.43 -5.12
C LYS A 207 18.53 31.52 -4.42
N THR A 208 18.04 31.30 -3.20
CA THR A 208 17.33 32.30 -2.41
C THR A 208 18.22 33.49 -2.07
N ASN A 209 19.48 33.26 -1.68
CA ASN A 209 20.44 34.33 -1.41
C ASN A 209 20.82 35.13 -2.67
N SER A 210 20.89 34.47 -3.84
CA SER A 210 21.17 35.16 -5.11
C SER A 210 19.96 35.93 -5.66
N PHE A 211 18.76 35.59 -5.20
CA PHE A 211 17.52 36.21 -5.65
C PHE A 211 17.15 37.33 -4.67
N ASN A 212 17.69 38.54 -4.91
CA ASN A 212 17.56 39.71 -4.03
C ASN A 212 16.12 40.10 -3.65
N SER A 213 15.10 39.59 -4.35
CA SER A 213 13.68 39.85 -4.09
C SER A 213 12.95 38.66 -3.47
N TYR A 214 13.68 37.64 -2.99
CA TYR A 214 13.09 36.50 -2.31
C TYR A 214 12.60 36.94 -0.95
N THR A 215 11.35 36.59 -0.62
CA THR A 215 10.74 37.00 0.65
C THR A 215 10.04 35.80 1.28
N LEU A 216 9.84 35.86 2.60
CA LEU A 216 9.05 34.88 3.34
C LEU A 216 7.64 34.68 2.74
N LYS A 217 7.06 35.74 2.16
CA LYS A 217 5.75 35.68 1.51
C LYS A 217 5.77 34.81 0.26
N ILE A 218 6.84 34.87 -0.54
CA ILE A 218 7.04 34.00 -1.70
C ILE A 218 7.22 32.55 -1.25
N GLU A 219 8.00 32.33 -0.18
CA GLU A 219 8.21 31.00 0.40
C GLU A 219 6.88 30.37 0.83
N GLN A 220 6.10 31.08 1.67
CA GLN A 220 4.80 30.61 2.15
C GLN A 220 3.83 30.31 1.01
N LEU A 221 3.89 31.07 -0.09
CA LEU A 221 3.06 30.84 -1.26
C LEU A 221 3.42 29.51 -1.94
N PHE A 222 4.71 29.25 -2.14
CA PHE A 222 5.18 27.98 -2.70
C PHE A 222 4.91 26.81 -1.76
N GLU A 223 5.21 26.96 -0.47
CA GLU A 223 4.96 25.92 0.53
C GLU A 223 3.48 25.50 0.54
N LYS A 224 2.56 26.47 0.59
CA LYS A 224 1.12 26.19 0.58
C LYS A 224 0.69 25.45 -0.69
N TYR A 225 1.15 25.89 -1.85
CA TYR A 225 0.82 25.24 -3.12
C TYR A 225 1.38 23.81 -3.18
N ILE A 226 2.60 23.61 -2.70
CA ILE A 226 3.26 22.30 -2.65
C ILE A 226 2.53 21.37 -1.67
N ASP A 227 2.20 21.84 -0.46
CA ASP A 227 1.53 21.03 0.57
C ASP A 227 0.15 20.53 0.10
N GLN A 228 -0.60 21.37 -0.61
CA GLN A 228 -1.88 20.98 -1.22
C GLN A 228 -1.71 19.79 -2.19
N ASN A 229 -0.65 19.82 -3.00
CA ASN A 229 -0.38 18.80 -4.01
C ASN A 229 0.39 17.57 -3.47
N LEU A 230 1.01 17.68 -2.28
CA LEU A 230 1.73 16.57 -1.62
C LEU A 230 0.86 15.70 -0.72
N SER A 231 -0.34 16.17 -0.37
CA SER A 231 -1.26 15.48 0.55
C SER A 231 -1.44 13.98 0.23
N SER A 232 -1.68 13.63 -1.04
CA SER A 232 -1.83 12.23 -1.47
C SER A 232 -0.56 11.40 -1.29
N LEU A 233 0.62 11.97 -1.56
CA LEU A 233 1.90 11.27 -1.42
C LEU A 233 2.23 11.06 0.07
N SER A 234 2.04 12.10 0.88
CA SER A 234 2.24 12.02 2.34
C SER A 234 1.37 10.90 2.93
N LEU A 235 0.10 10.85 2.53
CA LEU A 235 -0.84 9.83 2.96
C LEU A 235 -0.41 8.41 2.55
N GLU A 236 0.07 8.22 1.31
CA GLU A 236 0.58 6.92 0.84
C GLU A 236 1.79 6.46 1.67
N ILE A 237 2.74 7.37 1.92
CA ILE A 237 3.95 7.07 2.68
C ILE A 237 3.62 6.75 4.14
N GLU A 238 2.78 7.55 4.78
CA GLU A 238 2.31 7.30 6.15
C GLU A 238 1.63 5.94 6.27
N HIS A 239 0.75 5.61 5.33
CA HIS A 239 0.07 4.32 5.32
C HIS A 239 1.05 3.14 5.24
N LYS A 240 2.06 3.22 4.36
CA LYS A 240 3.09 2.15 4.25
C LYS A 240 3.90 1.99 5.54
N ILE A 241 4.23 3.10 6.21
CA ILE A 241 4.91 3.07 7.50
C ILE A 241 4.02 2.38 8.54
N GLU A 242 2.75 2.78 8.66
CA GLU A 242 1.80 2.17 9.61
C GLU A 242 1.64 0.66 9.35
N LEU A 243 1.50 0.25 8.08
CA LEU A 243 1.42 -1.16 7.73
C LEU A 243 2.67 -1.95 8.15
N ALA A 244 3.87 -1.39 7.97
CA ALA A 244 5.10 -2.05 8.38
C ALA A 244 5.14 -2.29 9.90
N TYR A 245 4.63 -1.35 10.71
CA TYR A 245 4.50 -1.54 12.16
C TYR A 245 3.49 -2.65 12.50
N TYR A 246 2.30 -2.63 11.90
CA TYR A 246 1.29 -3.66 12.18
C TYR A 246 1.75 -5.05 11.76
N ASP A 247 2.36 -5.18 10.58
CA ASP A 247 2.93 -6.44 10.09
C ASP A 247 3.99 -6.97 11.07
N TYR A 248 4.88 -6.09 11.55
CA TYR A 248 5.87 -6.46 12.56
C TYR A 248 5.21 -6.97 13.86
N HIS A 249 4.22 -6.25 14.39
CA HIS A 249 3.55 -6.63 15.63
C HIS A 249 2.80 -7.97 15.52
N ILE A 250 2.10 -8.19 14.41
CA ILE A 250 1.37 -9.45 14.16
C ILE A 250 2.32 -10.63 14.10
N GLU A 251 3.46 -10.47 13.41
CA GLU A 251 4.49 -11.52 13.35
C GLU A 251 5.22 -11.71 14.68
N ALA A 252 5.48 -10.64 15.44
CA ALA A 252 6.04 -10.74 16.79
C ALA A 252 5.16 -11.61 17.70
N LEU A 253 3.84 -11.37 17.67
CA LEU A 253 2.86 -12.12 18.44
C LEU A 253 2.77 -13.58 17.99
N LYS A 254 2.95 -13.87 16.69
CA LYS A 254 3.10 -15.24 16.19
C LYS A 254 4.26 -15.96 16.86
N LEU A 255 5.44 -15.36 16.75
CA LEU A 255 6.68 -15.98 17.19
C LEU A 255 6.71 -16.12 18.71
N GLU A 256 6.11 -15.17 19.44
CA GLU A 256 5.95 -15.28 20.88
C GLU A 256 4.98 -16.40 21.26
N TYR A 257 3.86 -16.56 20.54
CA TYR A 257 2.95 -17.68 20.75
C TYR A 257 3.65 -19.03 20.53
N ASP A 258 4.44 -19.15 19.46
CA ASP A 258 5.17 -20.38 19.13
C ASP A 258 6.23 -20.73 20.20
N ARG A 259 6.82 -19.74 20.89
CA ARG A 259 7.77 -19.95 22.01
C ARG A 259 7.16 -20.65 23.21
N HIS A 260 5.82 -20.60 23.36
CA HIS A 260 5.12 -21.32 24.41
C HIS A 260 4.86 -22.80 24.04
N ASN A 261 5.45 -23.29 22.94
CA ASN A 261 5.37 -24.67 22.45
C ASN A 261 3.92 -25.19 22.35
N PRO A 262 3.04 -24.51 21.59
CA PRO A 262 1.67 -24.94 21.44
C PRO A 262 1.60 -26.31 20.76
N ASN A 263 0.69 -27.18 21.20
CA ASN A 263 0.38 -28.42 20.51
C ASN A 263 -0.45 -28.15 19.23
N GLU A 264 -0.67 -29.18 18.41
CA GLU A 264 -1.40 -29.02 17.14
C GLU A 264 -2.82 -28.48 17.30
N TYR A 265 -3.51 -28.83 18.38
CA TYR A 265 -4.84 -28.31 18.69
C TYR A 265 -4.81 -26.80 18.99
N GLN A 266 -3.88 -26.37 19.84
CA GLN A 266 -3.66 -24.97 20.20
C GLN A 266 -3.21 -24.14 18.99
N LYS A 267 -2.35 -24.68 18.11
CA LYS A 267 -1.96 -24.03 16.84
C LYS A 267 -3.16 -23.86 15.92
N LYS A 268 -4.04 -24.87 15.84
CA LYS A 268 -5.27 -24.81 15.04
C LYS A 268 -6.19 -23.69 15.53
N ILE A 269 -6.44 -23.60 16.84
CA ILE A 269 -7.27 -22.54 17.42
C ILE A 269 -6.69 -21.15 17.13
N PHE A 270 -5.39 -20.98 17.31
CA PHE A 270 -4.70 -19.73 17.01
C PHE A 270 -4.93 -19.29 15.55
N LYS A 271 -4.75 -20.22 14.61
CA LYS A 271 -4.96 -19.96 13.17
C LYS A 271 -6.43 -19.64 12.86
N GLU A 272 -7.37 -20.43 13.36
CA GLU A 272 -8.81 -20.26 13.12
C GLU A 272 -9.31 -18.91 13.65
N LEU A 273 -9.02 -18.57 14.90
CA LEU A 273 -9.44 -17.30 15.50
C LEU A 273 -8.88 -16.09 14.78
N CYS A 274 -7.58 -16.11 14.41
CA CYS A 274 -6.97 -15.00 13.69
C CYS A 274 -7.58 -14.82 12.29
N ARG A 275 -7.89 -15.92 11.60
CA ARG A 275 -8.55 -15.89 10.29
C ARG A 275 -9.98 -15.34 10.40
N SER A 276 -10.76 -15.88 11.33
CA SER A 276 -12.13 -15.45 11.59
C SER A 276 -12.20 -13.99 12.00
N LYS A 277 -11.25 -13.51 12.82
CA LYS A 277 -11.12 -12.08 13.14
C LYS A 277 -10.85 -11.21 11.91
N TYR A 278 -9.96 -11.66 11.04
CA TYR A 278 -9.64 -10.96 9.80
C TYR A 278 -10.88 -10.84 8.90
N GLU A 279 -11.64 -11.92 8.71
CA GLU A 279 -12.87 -11.95 7.91
C GLU A 279 -13.97 -11.06 8.50
N GLN A 280 -14.16 -11.13 9.84
CA GLN A 280 -15.09 -10.29 10.58
C GLN A 280 -14.78 -8.81 10.36
N GLU A 281 -13.55 -8.38 10.64
CA GLU A 281 -13.19 -6.97 10.57
C GLU A 281 -13.20 -6.46 9.13
N THR A 282 -12.70 -7.26 8.17
CA THR A 282 -12.69 -6.87 6.75
C THR A 282 -14.10 -6.62 6.25
N THR A 283 -15.04 -7.53 6.54
CA THR A 283 -16.43 -7.39 6.12
C THR A 283 -17.13 -6.23 6.82
N GLU A 284 -16.83 -5.97 8.10
CA GLU A 284 -17.36 -4.79 8.81
C GLU A 284 -16.87 -3.48 8.18
N GLN A 285 -15.57 -3.37 7.88
CA GLN A 285 -15.03 -2.18 7.24
C GLN A 285 -15.50 -2.01 5.79
N GLU A 286 -15.68 -3.09 5.03
CA GLU A 286 -16.26 -3.05 3.69
C GLU A 286 -17.71 -2.55 3.73
N PHE A 287 -18.52 -3.05 4.65
CA PHE A 287 -19.89 -2.56 4.86
C PHE A 287 -19.92 -1.04 5.15
N HIS A 288 -19.04 -0.55 6.02
CA HIS A 288 -18.93 0.88 6.32
C HIS A 288 -18.48 1.68 5.10
N PHE A 289 -17.49 1.19 4.36
CA PHE A 289 -17.00 1.85 3.15
C PHE A 289 -18.09 1.96 2.09
N LEU A 290 -18.89 0.90 1.89
CA LEU A 290 -20.01 0.91 0.95
C LEU A 290 -21.11 1.88 1.34
N LYS A 291 -21.45 1.97 2.63
CA LYS A 291 -22.38 2.99 3.12
C LYS A 291 -21.90 4.41 2.79
N GLN A 292 -20.61 4.67 2.95
CA GLN A 292 -20.02 5.96 2.59
C GLN A 292 -20.06 6.21 1.07
N GLN A 293 -19.74 5.21 0.26
CA GLN A 293 -19.85 5.31 -1.19
C GLN A 293 -21.29 5.57 -1.64
N MET A 294 -22.27 4.85 -1.10
CA MET A 294 -23.69 5.07 -1.40
C MET A 294 -24.11 6.49 -1.04
N THR A 295 -23.69 6.98 0.13
CA THR A 295 -23.97 8.36 0.56
C THR A 295 -23.37 9.37 -0.41
N TYR A 296 -22.12 9.18 -0.83
CA TYR A 296 -21.46 10.03 -1.81
C TYR A 296 -22.17 10.02 -3.15
N TYR A 297 -22.48 8.84 -3.69
CA TYR A 297 -23.11 8.70 -5.00
C TYR A 297 -24.57 9.15 -5.01
N ASN A 298 -25.23 9.26 -3.86
CA ASN A 298 -26.57 9.82 -3.72
C ASN A 298 -26.54 11.32 -3.38
N SER A 299 -25.36 11.93 -3.27
CA SER A 299 -25.25 13.37 -3.04
C SER A 299 -25.68 14.18 -4.27
N PRO A 300 -26.24 15.39 -4.10
CA PRO A 300 -26.70 16.22 -5.22
C PRO A 300 -25.60 16.56 -6.24
N SER A 301 -24.34 16.64 -5.80
CA SER A 301 -23.18 16.90 -6.67
C SER A 301 -22.86 15.73 -7.60
N GLN A 302 -23.30 14.51 -7.26
CA GLN A 302 -23.15 13.28 -8.06
C GLN A 302 -24.45 12.90 -8.78
N SER A 303 -25.31 13.89 -9.02
CA SER A 303 -26.60 13.72 -9.72
C SER A 303 -26.42 13.16 -11.14
N PHE A 304 -27.49 12.54 -11.65
CA PHE A 304 -27.50 11.94 -12.99
C PHE A 304 -27.07 12.95 -14.06
N GLU A 305 -27.49 14.20 -13.91
CA GLU A 305 -27.19 15.34 -14.78
C GLU A 305 -25.68 15.58 -14.96
N ASN A 306 -24.88 15.23 -13.95
CA ASN A 306 -23.41 15.37 -13.99
C ASN A 306 -22.69 14.12 -14.52
N SER A 307 -23.43 13.08 -14.90
CA SER A 307 -22.86 11.84 -15.42
C SER A 307 -22.58 11.92 -16.92
N ASN A 308 -21.56 11.19 -17.39
CA ASN A 308 -21.28 11.02 -18.83
C ASN A 308 -22.47 10.45 -19.61
N ILE A 309 -23.37 9.76 -18.90
CA ILE A 309 -24.60 9.19 -19.46
C ILE A 309 -25.61 10.30 -19.79
N ALA A 310 -25.76 11.29 -18.92
CA ALA A 310 -26.59 12.46 -19.19
C ALA A 310 -26.03 13.35 -20.31
N GLN A 311 -24.72 13.31 -20.53
CA GLN A 311 -24.02 14.04 -21.60
C GLN A 311 -23.93 13.24 -22.92
N SER A 312 -24.78 12.22 -23.09
CA SER A 312 -24.77 11.37 -24.28
C SER A 312 -25.22 12.12 -25.53
N THR A 313 -24.29 12.24 -26.48
CA THR A 313 -24.53 12.85 -27.81
C THR A 313 -25.64 12.17 -28.60
N VAL A 314 -25.99 10.92 -28.26
CA VAL A 314 -27.05 10.15 -28.91
C VAL A 314 -28.43 10.73 -28.59
N ILE A 315 -28.71 11.09 -27.34
CA ILE A 315 -29.99 11.69 -26.95
C ILE A 315 -30.10 13.12 -27.50
N ASP A 316 -28.99 13.86 -27.50
CA ASP A 316 -28.94 15.23 -28.01
C ASP A 316 -29.19 15.33 -29.52
N SER A 317 -28.85 14.27 -30.27
CA SER A 317 -29.07 14.18 -31.72
C SER A 317 -30.55 14.06 -32.14
N ILE A 318 -31.46 13.81 -31.21
CA ILE A 318 -32.90 13.65 -31.47
C ILE A 318 -33.53 15.03 -31.76
N LYS A 319 -33.99 15.24 -33.00
CA LYS A 319 -34.58 16.52 -33.45
C LYS A 319 -35.90 16.87 -32.75
N ASN A 320 -36.73 15.88 -32.44
CA ASN A 320 -38.01 16.10 -31.76
C ASN A 320 -37.78 16.35 -30.26
N SER A 321 -38.04 17.58 -29.82
CA SER A 321 -37.79 18.02 -28.44
C SER A 321 -38.64 17.28 -27.39
N GLU A 322 -39.88 16.94 -27.73
CA GLU A 322 -40.81 16.23 -26.86
C GLU A 322 -40.32 14.80 -26.60
N ILE A 323 -40.01 14.07 -27.68
CA ILE A 323 -39.51 12.68 -27.64
C ILE A 323 -38.15 12.64 -26.91
N ARG A 324 -37.26 13.59 -27.21
CA ARG A 324 -35.96 13.71 -26.55
C ARG A 324 -36.11 13.86 -25.03
N ARG A 325 -37.00 14.76 -24.59
CA ARG A 325 -37.28 14.97 -23.15
C ARG A 325 -37.85 13.72 -22.49
N GLN A 326 -38.78 13.04 -23.15
CA GLN A 326 -39.38 11.81 -22.63
C GLN A 326 -38.34 10.69 -22.48
N LEU A 327 -37.53 10.43 -23.50
CA LEU A 327 -36.48 9.42 -23.46
C LEU A 327 -35.40 9.74 -22.42
N PHE A 328 -35.00 11.01 -22.30
CA PHE A 328 -34.05 11.44 -21.28
C PHE A 328 -34.57 11.15 -19.86
N ASN A 329 -35.83 11.48 -19.58
CA ASN A 329 -36.44 11.23 -18.27
C ASN A 329 -36.55 9.72 -17.99
N GLN A 330 -36.98 8.92 -18.98
CA GLN A 330 -37.04 7.46 -18.83
C GLN A 330 -35.66 6.85 -18.55
N TYR A 331 -34.64 7.31 -19.27
CA TYR A 331 -33.28 6.83 -19.06
C TYR A 331 -32.75 7.22 -17.68
N LYS A 332 -33.01 8.47 -17.26
CA LYS A 332 -32.67 8.97 -15.93
C LYS A 332 -33.32 8.11 -14.85
N ASP A 333 -34.62 7.83 -14.97
CA ASP A 333 -35.36 7.03 -13.99
C ASP A 333 -34.81 5.60 -13.92
N ILE A 334 -34.57 4.95 -15.06
CA ILE A 334 -33.98 3.61 -15.13
C ILE A 334 -32.58 3.60 -14.49
N ALA A 335 -31.74 4.59 -14.78
CA ALA A 335 -30.39 4.66 -14.26
C ALA A 335 -30.37 4.86 -12.73
N ILE A 336 -31.21 5.76 -12.22
CA ILE A 336 -31.35 6.02 -10.78
C ILE A 336 -31.89 4.77 -10.06
N GLN A 337 -32.95 4.15 -10.60
CA GLN A 337 -33.55 2.95 -10.01
C GLN A 337 -32.58 1.77 -10.04
N SER A 338 -31.92 1.51 -11.16
CA SER A 338 -30.96 0.40 -11.30
C SER A 338 -29.78 0.56 -10.34
N LYS A 339 -29.24 1.78 -10.22
CA LYS A 339 -28.18 2.10 -9.26
C LYS A 339 -28.62 1.87 -7.82
N ALA A 340 -29.81 2.35 -7.44
CA ALA A 340 -30.34 2.15 -6.09
C ALA A 340 -30.58 0.67 -5.76
N LEU A 341 -31.14 -0.09 -6.71
CA LEU A 341 -31.36 -1.53 -6.55
C LEU A 341 -30.04 -2.30 -6.40
N LEU A 342 -29.04 -2.02 -7.26
CA LEU A 342 -27.73 -2.65 -7.18
C LEU A 342 -27.02 -2.36 -5.85
N PHE A 343 -27.05 -1.11 -5.39
CA PHE A 343 -26.46 -0.76 -4.11
C PHE A 343 -27.17 -1.42 -2.93
N ASN A 344 -28.51 -1.45 -2.93
CA ASN A 344 -29.27 -2.11 -1.87
C ASN A 344 -29.02 -3.63 -1.85
N PHE A 345 -28.96 -4.27 -3.02
CA PHE A 345 -28.63 -5.68 -3.13
C PHE A 345 -27.24 -5.96 -2.56
N TYR A 346 -26.23 -5.18 -3.00
CA TYR A 346 -24.86 -5.37 -2.55
C TYR A 346 -24.70 -5.10 -1.05
N LEU A 347 -25.32 -4.03 -0.54
CA LEU A 347 -25.30 -3.71 0.89
C LEU A 347 -25.92 -4.82 1.73
N LYS A 348 -27.05 -5.39 1.28
CA LYS A 348 -27.71 -6.51 1.97
C LYS A 348 -26.83 -7.75 2.00
N THR A 349 -26.21 -8.13 0.87
CA THR A 349 -25.30 -9.28 0.81
C THR A 349 -24.12 -9.10 1.76
N VAL A 350 -23.50 -7.92 1.78
CA VAL A 350 -22.37 -7.64 2.67
C VAL A 350 -22.81 -7.61 4.14
N GLU A 351 -24.01 -7.10 4.45
CA GLU A 351 -24.55 -7.10 5.81
C GLU A 351 -24.84 -8.52 6.33
N GLU A 352 -25.37 -9.41 5.49
CA GLU A 352 -25.58 -10.82 5.82
C GLU A 352 -24.26 -11.51 6.13
N GLN A 353 -23.25 -11.36 5.26
CA GLN A 353 -21.89 -11.88 5.47
C GLN A 353 -21.26 -11.33 6.75
N LYS A 354 -21.42 -10.03 7.01
CA LYS A 354 -20.91 -9.37 8.22
C LYS A 354 -21.46 -10.02 9.49
N ASN A 355 -22.77 -10.27 9.51
CA ASN A 355 -23.44 -10.90 10.65
C ASN A 355 -23.00 -12.36 10.83
N GLU A 356 -22.80 -13.09 9.73
CA GLU A 356 -22.28 -14.46 9.74
C GLU A 356 -20.86 -14.53 10.31
N TYR A 357 -19.92 -13.74 9.78
CA TYR A 357 -18.54 -13.72 10.26
C TYR A 357 -18.43 -13.26 11.72
N LYS A 358 -19.23 -12.28 12.13
CA LYS A 358 -19.30 -11.87 13.54
C LYS A 358 -19.75 -13.03 14.44
N LYS A 359 -20.81 -13.74 14.05
CA LYS A 359 -21.30 -14.90 14.81
C LYS A 359 -20.26 -16.02 14.89
N ASN A 360 -19.56 -16.30 13.79
CA ASN A 360 -18.51 -17.31 13.74
C ASN A 360 -17.35 -16.96 14.67
N TYR A 361 -16.87 -15.71 14.62
CA TYR A 361 -15.82 -15.25 15.53
C TYR A 361 -16.24 -15.32 17.01
N ASP A 362 -17.45 -14.83 17.35
CA ASP A 362 -17.96 -14.87 18.72
C ASP A 362 -18.07 -16.31 19.26
N MET A 363 -18.42 -17.26 18.38
CA MET A 363 -18.48 -18.69 18.70
C MET A 363 -17.10 -19.28 18.94
N GLU A 364 -16.11 -18.98 18.10
CA GLU A 364 -14.72 -19.43 18.28
C GLU A 364 -14.09 -18.85 19.55
N VAL A 365 -14.36 -17.59 19.88
CA VAL A 365 -13.90 -16.96 21.12
C VAL A 365 -14.49 -17.68 22.34
N LYS A 366 -15.80 -17.98 22.32
CA LYS A 366 -16.44 -18.76 23.39
C LYS A 366 -15.83 -20.16 23.52
N LYS A 367 -15.50 -20.80 22.39
CA LYS A 367 -14.84 -22.11 22.39
C LYS A 367 -13.45 -22.01 23.04
N MET A 368 -12.62 -21.05 22.66
CA MET A 368 -11.30 -20.83 23.27
C MET A 368 -11.37 -20.62 24.78
N TRP A 369 -12.33 -19.83 25.27
CA TRP A 369 -12.52 -19.65 26.71
C TRP A 369 -13.01 -20.91 27.42
N SER A 370 -13.77 -21.76 26.72
CA SER A 370 -14.18 -23.06 27.24
C SER A 370 -12.98 -24.01 27.33
N ASP A 371 -12.13 -24.01 26.31
CA ASP A 371 -10.91 -24.81 26.23
C ASP A 371 -9.90 -24.45 27.33
N ARG A 372 -9.85 -23.19 27.77
CA ARG A 372 -9.09 -22.77 28.97
C ARG A 372 -9.46 -23.58 30.23
N HIS A 373 -10.74 -23.91 30.37
CA HIS A 373 -11.29 -24.64 31.50
C HIS A 373 -11.44 -26.13 31.22
N SER A 374 -10.93 -26.63 30.08
CA SER A 374 -10.99 -28.05 29.74
C SER A 374 -10.17 -28.88 30.74
N LEU A 375 -10.74 -30.02 31.15
CA LEU A 375 -10.06 -31.04 31.94
C LEU A 375 -9.11 -31.91 31.09
N ASN A 376 -9.19 -31.78 29.76
CA ASN A 376 -8.28 -32.44 28.82
C ASN A 376 -7.03 -31.57 28.64
N ASN A 377 -5.90 -32.02 29.18
CA ASN A 377 -4.61 -31.31 29.08
C ASN A 377 -4.19 -31.00 27.62
N ASN A 378 -4.66 -31.78 26.64
CA ASN A 378 -4.35 -31.54 25.23
C ASN A 378 -5.16 -30.38 24.63
N GLU A 379 -6.30 -30.03 25.21
CA GLU A 379 -7.16 -28.92 24.77
C GLU A 379 -6.94 -27.66 25.63
N GLN A 380 -6.38 -27.83 26.83
CA GLN A 380 -6.19 -26.74 27.77
C GLN A 380 -5.28 -25.64 27.18
N ILE A 381 -5.79 -24.41 27.10
CA ILE A 381 -5.01 -23.25 26.64
C ILE A 381 -4.58 -22.41 27.85
N SER A 382 -3.28 -22.09 27.92
CA SER A 382 -2.76 -21.23 28.98
C SER A 382 -3.27 -19.79 28.86
N MET A 383 -3.33 -19.06 29.99
CA MET A 383 -3.76 -17.66 29.99
C MET A 383 -2.86 -16.78 29.10
N ILE A 384 -1.55 -17.01 29.13
CA ILE A 384 -0.58 -16.24 28.32
C ILE A 384 -0.86 -16.44 26.82
N MET A 385 -1.15 -17.67 26.40
CA MET A 385 -1.52 -17.98 25.01
C MET A 385 -2.81 -17.25 24.59
N ILE A 386 -3.81 -17.20 25.49
CA ILE A 386 -5.06 -16.45 25.25
C ILE A 386 -4.77 -14.95 25.10
N ASP A 387 -3.93 -14.37 25.97
CA ASP A 387 -3.56 -12.96 25.89
C ASP A 387 -2.84 -12.62 24.58
N LEU A 388 -1.94 -13.51 24.12
CA LEU A 388 -1.25 -13.39 22.83
C LEU A 388 -2.23 -13.48 21.64
N ILE A 389 -3.19 -14.40 21.68
CA ILE A 389 -4.25 -14.52 20.65
C ILE A 389 -5.08 -13.24 20.60
N ASN A 390 -5.54 -12.75 21.74
CA ASN A 390 -6.39 -11.56 21.83
C ASN A 390 -5.66 -10.31 21.31
N GLU A 391 -4.41 -10.11 21.72
CA GLU A 391 -3.63 -8.98 21.23
C GLU A 391 -3.36 -9.09 19.72
N ARG A 392 -3.11 -10.30 19.20
CA ARG A 392 -2.96 -10.49 17.76
C ARG A 392 -4.25 -10.16 17.02
N CYS A 393 -5.40 -10.58 17.54
CA CYS A 393 -6.71 -10.22 17.01
C CYS A 393 -6.92 -8.69 17.01
N ASN A 394 -6.49 -7.99 18.07
CA ASN A 394 -6.55 -6.53 18.15
C ASN A 394 -5.66 -5.89 17.07
N LYS A 395 -4.41 -6.37 16.90
CA LYS A 395 -3.50 -5.84 15.86
C LYS A 395 -4.01 -6.11 14.44
N ILE A 396 -4.67 -7.24 14.21
CA ILE A 396 -5.37 -7.52 12.94
C ILE A 396 -6.47 -6.47 12.71
N SER A 397 -7.29 -6.17 13.72
CA SER A 397 -8.33 -5.14 13.60
C SER A 397 -7.75 -3.76 13.29
N GLU A 398 -6.75 -3.31 14.06
CA GLU A 398 -6.10 -2.02 13.85
C GLU A 398 -5.48 -1.90 12.45
N ARG A 399 -4.85 -2.99 11.96
CA ARG A 399 -4.29 -3.06 10.62
C ARG A 399 -5.34 -2.91 9.53
N ILE A 400 -6.46 -3.62 9.64
CA ILE A 400 -7.56 -3.54 8.66
C ILE A 400 -8.18 -2.14 8.67
N GLN A 401 -8.42 -1.57 9.86
CA GLN A 401 -8.89 -0.19 10.00
C GLN A 401 -7.93 0.82 9.37
N CYS A 402 -6.62 0.64 9.52
CA CYS A 402 -5.60 1.46 8.84
C CYS A 402 -5.77 1.41 7.30
N ILE A 403 -5.95 0.22 6.73
CA ILE A 403 -6.19 0.04 5.29
C ILE A 403 -7.45 0.77 4.84
N TYR A 404 -8.57 0.62 5.56
CA TYR A 404 -9.83 1.26 5.17
C TYR A 404 -9.82 2.77 5.38
N LYS A 405 -9.16 3.27 6.43
CA LYS A 405 -8.92 4.71 6.63
C LYS A 405 -8.15 5.31 5.44
N TYR A 406 -7.15 4.60 4.93
CA TYR A 406 -6.44 4.99 3.72
C TYR A 406 -7.36 4.97 2.48
N LYS A 407 -8.11 3.87 2.25
CA LYS A 407 -9.08 3.77 1.14
C LYS A 407 -10.10 4.91 1.14
N VAL A 408 -10.69 5.23 2.30
CA VAL A 408 -11.66 6.32 2.47
C VAL A 408 -11.05 7.67 2.12
N ARG A 409 -9.84 7.96 2.62
CA ARG A 409 -9.15 9.23 2.33
C ARG A 409 -8.80 9.34 0.84
N CYS A 410 -8.36 8.26 0.19
CA CYS A 410 -8.13 8.23 -1.25
C CYS A 410 -9.42 8.41 -2.07
N PHE A 411 -10.53 7.86 -1.58
CA PHE A 411 -11.84 8.06 -2.21
C PHE A 411 -12.29 9.53 -2.11
N GLN A 412 -12.16 10.13 -0.93
CA GLN A 412 -12.46 11.56 -0.70
C GLN A 412 -11.54 12.49 -1.50
N SER A 413 -10.26 12.17 -1.64
CA SER A 413 -9.31 13.00 -2.40
C SER A 413 -9.47 12.94 -3.91
N LYS A 414 -10.13 11.90 -4.46
CA LYS A 414 -10.50 11.81 -5.87
C LYS A 414 -11.84 12.48 -6.19
N SER A 415 -12.62 12.76 -5.15
CA SER A 415 -13.98 13.29 -5.23
C SER A 415 -14.05 14.82 -5.11
N ASN A 416 -12.94 15.44 -4.66
CA ASN A 416 -12.68 16.88 -4.65
C ASN A 416 -11.70 17.22 -5.77
#